data_AF-A0A7J2LUW1-F1
#
_entry.id   AF-A0A7J2LUW1-F1
#
_cell.length_a   1.000
_cell.length_b   1.000
_cell.length_c   1.000
_cell.angle_alpha   90.00
_cell.angle_beta   90.00
_cell.angle_gamma   90.00
#
_symmetry.space_group_name_H-M   'P 1'
#
loop_
_entity.id
_entity.type
_entity.pdbx_description
1 polymer ?
#
loop_
_entity_poly.entity_id
_entity_poly.type
_entity_poly.pdbx_seq_one_letter_code
_entity_poly.pdbx_strand_id
1 'polypeptide(L)'
;MKARILTILLVLIITALVTYPMQATSVKASPEAERWWNTNWKYRIPVTVNNPSSTDLYEFQILITLDTQALISDGKMNSDCSDLRVIYQEEELPYWIEPYTINSDATRIWVKVPHIEAEESITIYMYYGNPSATSTADPNEVFLFFEDFNSEEDFNARWEIQYNGGAGGYTFSTEDDVTYIEFYGTSNGYTVWTKKSFSGNVAVDARIRAVDDNYDHDLSFWIMQDWYHKWGGFPGDEHWDDNAPAEVSFYEIINKYGHGAGSTSYNKTSKYTHVQFQWQIFSVARFGNRLVSEFPKFYPTYHDSLTLTPQQDMIDEGRLGITTNIDDSDTKVRIDWVLVRKYVEPFPSCSLRGEETFIYVILKSSSGQVFPGLTVELYEGATFLSSDVSNSSGYALLGAKLGSLTVKVKYGDYVVQEESITVSEDNAGGSIEITLGFDLIIVSSVEVTQSNRDIILYLCLAIPFVLLGFKRRKSIQTWVAIVLAIVITIAVAVPIYVWVAHMTAPGEAFRPTKLAILDYSMLPNRIDLTLKNVGEYTDALHSITIKLGAETLRYYDDSTMVAVITPSGVTNVPLGNVKLKPGAAYEIVVPFEWTAGYTYTIKILGKANSMAQVNVAS
;
A
#
# COMPACT_ATOMS: atom_id res chain seq x y z
N MET A 1 -49.70 34.59 14.34
CA MET A 1 -48.49 35.02 13.61
C MET A 1 -47.31 34.06 13.83
N LYS A 2 -46.96 33.69 15.07
CA LYS A 2 -45.84 32.76 15.37
C LYS A 2 -45.96 31.32 14.79
N ALA A 3 -47.17 30.76 14.72
CA ALA A 3 -47.37 29.40 14.17
C ALA A 3 -47.13 29.32 12.65
N ARG A 4 -47.52 30.37 11.89
CA ARG A 4 -47.30 30.41 10.43
C ARG A 4 -45.83 30.59 10.05
N ILE A 5 -45.05 31.25 10.89
CA ILE A 5 -43.59 31.42 10.69
C ILE A 5 -42.86 30.09 10.91
N LEU A 6 -43.29 29.28 11.89
CA LEU A 6 -42.70 27.97 12.16
C LEU A 6 -42.97 26.95 11.04
N THR A 7 -44.16 26.97 10.45
CA THR A 7 -44.51 26.08 9.32
C THR A 7 -43.75 26.45 8.05
N ILE A 8 -43.55 27.74 7.79
CA ILE A 8 -42.77 28.22 6.64
C ILE A 8 -41.28 27.90 6.81
N LEU A 9 -40.73 28.03 8.03
CA LEU A 9 -39.34 27.62 8.31
C LEU A 9 -39.14 26.11 8.14
N LEU A 10 -40.09 25.29 8.58
CA LEU A 10 -40.01 23.83 8.46
C LEU A 10 -40.07 23.38 7.00
N VAL A 11 -40.93 24.02 6.19
CA VAL A 11 -41.03 23.74 4.75
C VAL A 11 -39.77 24.19 4.02
N LEU A 12 -39.19 25.35 4.37
CA LEU A 12 -37.92 25.81 3.80
C LEU A 12 -36.73 24.88 4.12
N ILE A 13 -36.66 24.35 5.34
CA ILE A 13 -35.63 23.39 5.75
C ILE A 13 -35.80 22.05 5.01
N ILE A 14 -37.03 21.57 4.84
CA ILE A 14 -37.32 20.34 4.09
C ILE A 14 -37.05 20.53 2.60
N THR A 15 -37.36 21.69 2.00
CA THR A 15 -37.01 21.97 0.60
C THR A 15 -35.51 22.15 0.40
N ALA A 16 -34.78 22.70 1.38
CA ALA A 16 -33.32 22.79 1.32
C ALA A 16 -32.64 21.43 1.43
N LEU A 17 -33.22 20.47 2.15
CA LEU A 17 -32.74 19.09 2.25
C LEU A 17 -32.99 18.25 0.98
N VAL A 18 -33.95 18.62 0.13
CA VAL A 18 -34.32 17.87 -1.09
C VAL A 18 -33.59 18.39 -2.35
N THR A 19 -32.96 19.56 -2.31
CA THR A 19 -32.32 20.18 -3.49
C THR A 19 -30.81 20.33 -3.41
N TYR A 20 -30.11 19.67 -2.47
CA TYR A 20 -28.67 19.52 -2.62
C TYR A 20 -28.42 18.50 -3.73
N PRO A 21 -27.90 18.88 -4.92
CA PRO A 21 -27.34 17.88 -5.81
C PRO A 21 -26.24 17.16 -5.02
N MET A 22 -26.36 15.84 -4.87
CA MET A 22 -25.20 15.00 -4.61
C MET A 22 -24.23 15.29 -5.75
N GLN A 23 -23.26 16.17 -5.52
CA GLN A 23 -22.03 16.12 -6.27
C GLN A 23 -21.38 14.81 -5.84
N ALA A 24 -21.51 13.81 -6.72
CA ALA A 24 -20.58 12.69 -6.72
C ALA A 24 -19.20 13.30 -6.98
N THR A 25 -18.51 13.67 -5.90
CA THR A 25 -17.07 13.69 -5.93
C THR A 25 -16.67 12.28 -6.33
N SER A 26 -15.98 12.14 -7.45
CA SER A 26 -15.23 10.93 -7.71
C SER A 26 -14.30 10.78 -6.52
N VAL A 27 -14.64 9.89 -5.59
CA VAL A 27 -13.69 9.36 -4.64
C VAL A 27 -12.60 8.79 -5.55
N LYS A 28 -11.44 9.45 -5.63
CA LYS A 28 -10.20 8.81 -6.11
C LYS A 28 -10.24 7.44 -5.43
N ALA A 29 -10.22 6.37 -6.23
CA ALA A 29 -10.22 5.02 -5.70
C ALA A 29 -9.27 5.01 -4.50
N SER A 30 -9.78 4.58 -3.33
CA SER A 30 -8.93 4.23 -2.19
C SER A 30 -7.71 3.51 -2.76
N PRO A 31 -6.47 3.84 -2.36
CA PRO A 31 -5.30 3.16 -2.90
C PRO A 31 -5.59 1.67 -2.79
N GLU A 32 -5.74 1.04 -3.95
CA GLU A 32 -6.03 -0.39 -4.04
C GLU A 32 -4.86 -1.03 -3.31
N ALA A 33 -5.13 -1.72 -2.21
CA ALA A 33 -4.06 -2.31 -1.45
C ALA A 33 -3.31 -3.26 -2.37
N GLU A 34 -2.03 -2.97 -2.60
CA GLU A 34 -1.26 -3.66 -3.63
C GLU A 34 -1.19 -5.15 -3.27
N ARG A 35 -1.62 -6.00 -4.21
CA ARG A 35 -1.60 -7.46 -4.12
C ARG A 35 -0.19 -7.92 -3.70
N TRP A 36 -0.09 -9.06 -3.00
CA TRP A 36 1.21 -9.60 -2.66
C TRP A 36 1.97 -9.99 -3.93
N TRP A 37 3.09 -9.32 -4.19
CA TRP A 37 3.81 -9.41 -5.46
C TRP A 37 4.38 -10.81 -5.73
N ASN A 38 5.06 -11.39 -4.75
CA ASN A 38 5.70 -12.70 -4.89
C ASN A 38 5.76 -13.44 -3.55
N THR A 39 5.18 -14.64 -3.50
CA THR A 39 5.08 -15.44 -2.27
C THR A 39 6.39 -16.14 -1.88
N ASN A 40 7.44 -16.06 -2.70
CA ASN A 40 8.79 -16.45 -2.28
C ASN A 40 9.39 -15.46 -1.27
N TRP A 41 8.91 -14.21 -1.25
CA TRP A 41 9.24 -13.20 -0.25
C TRP A 41 8.16 -13.21 0.83
N LYS A 42 8.57 -13.56 2.06
CA LYS A 42 7.67 -13.78 3.18
C LYS A 42 7.17 -12.49 3.82
N TYR A 43 7.97 -11.44 3.76
CA TYR A 43 7.72 -10.20 4.47
C TYR A 43 7.80 -9.01 3.53
N ARG A 44 7.08 -7.95 3.86
CA ARG A 44 7.28 -6.63 3.25
C ARG A 44 7.10 -5.51 4.26
N ILE A 45 7.79 -4.40 4.04
CA ILE A 45 7.59 -3.15 4.77
C ILE A 45 7.07 -2.11 3.77
N PRO A 46 5.83 -1.60 3.93
CA PRO A 46 5.37 -0.46 3.14
C PRO A 46 6.14 0.80 3.54
N VAL A 47 6.60 1.56 2.56
CA VAL A 47 7.32 2.82 2.73
C VAL A 47 6.52 3.94 2.09
N THR A 48 6.09 4.90 2.90
CA THR A 48 5.45 6.11 2.40
C THR A 48 6.53 7.11 2.01
N VAL A 49 6.55 7.47 0.73
CA VAL A 49 7.47 8.44 0.15
C VAL A 49 6.69 9.72 -0.10
N ASN A 50 7.06 10.79 0.60
CA ASN A 50 6.41 12.09 0.51
C ASN A 50 7.28 13.05 -0.31
N ASN A 51 6.71 13.65 -1.36
CA ASN A 51 7.32 14.74 -2.10
C ASN A 51 6.80 16.09 -1.58
N PRO A 52 7.58 16.82 -0.77
CA PRO A 52 7.16 18.12 -0.25
C PRO A 52 7.34 19.27 -1.25
N SER A 53 7.93 19.02 -2.43
CA SER A 53 8.16 20.05 -3.44
C SER A 53 6.89 20.35 -4.23
N SER A 54 6.77 21.60 -4.71
CA SER A 54 5.71 22.04 -5.62
C SER A 54 5.93 21.60 -7.08
N THR A 55 6.76 20.58 -7.31
CA THR A 55 7.13 20.08 -8.64
C THR A 55 7.11 18.56 -8.67
N ASP A 56 6.62 18.02 -9.77
CA ASP A 56 6.67 16.57 -10.03
C ASP A 56 8.12 16.10 -10.11
N LEU A 57 8.37 14.93 -9.53
CA LEU A 57 9.67 14.27 -9.56
C LEU A 57 9.57 13.02 -10.44
N TYR A 58 10.43 12.93 -11.45
CA TYR A 58 10.51 11.77 -12.35
C TYR A 58 11.87 11.09 -12.24
N GLU A 59 11.90 9.76 -12.31
CA GLU A 59 13.12 8.94 -12.22
C GLU A 59 14.06 9.48 -11.12
N PHE A 60 13.52 9.63 -9.92
CA PHE A 60 14.12 10.37 -8.82
C PHE A 60 14.65 9.42 -7.74
N GLN A 61 15.86 9.69 -7.27
CA GLN A 61 16.53 8.87 -6.26
C GLN A 61 16.10 9.31 -4.85
N ILE A 62 15.49 8.41 -4.10
CA ILE A 62 15.16 8.60 -2.68
C ILE A 62 16.07 7.75 -1.81
N LEU A 63 16.22 8.15 -0.55
CA LEU A 63 16.97 7.40 0.45
C LEU A 63 16.00 6.82 1.49
N ILE A 64 16.10 5.52 1.71
CA ILE A 64 15.40 4.78 2.77
C ILE A 64 16.46 4.30 3.77
N THR A 65 16.13 4.37 5.06
CA THR A 65 16.95 3.81 6.14
C THR A 65 16.18 2.70 6.82
N LEU A 66 16.79 1.52 6.95
CA LEU A 66 16.18 0.31 7.49
C LEU A 66 17.11 -0.33 8.53
N ASP A 67 16.55 -0.76 9.66
CA ASP A 67 17.24 -1.58 10.65
C ASP A 67 17.30 -3.03 10.15
N THR A 68 18.28 -3.33 9.30
CA THR A 68 18.47 -4.69 8.79
C THR A 68 19.13 -5.59 9.82
N GLN A 69 19.84 -5.04 10.80
CA GLN A 69 20.42 -5.81 11.90
C GLN A 69 19.34 -6.55 12.67
N ALA A 70 18.23 -5.88 13.02
CA ALA A 70 17.09 -6.52 13.67
C ALA A 70 16.52 -7.66 12.80
N LEU A 71 16.23 -7.39 11.52
CA LEU A 71 15.66 -8.37 10.59
C LEU A 71 16.56 -9.60 10.37
N ILE A 72 17.87 -9.39 10.26
CA ILE A 72 18.87 -10.46 10.12
C ILE A 72 18.96 -11.27 11.43
N SER A 73 18.96 -10.60 12.58
CA SER A 73 19.02 -11.26 13.89
C SER A 73 17.78 -12.13 14.17
N ASP A 74 16.62 -11.71 13.65
CA ASP A 74 15.36 -12.47 13.68
C ASP A 74 15.31 -13.59 12.62
N GLY A 75 16.33 -13.71 11.77
CA GLY A 75 16.39 -14.72 10.70
C GLY A 75 15.41 -14.46 9.54
N LYS A 76 14.91 -13.23 9.41
CA LYS A 76 13.95 -12.82 8.36
C LYS A 76 14.62 -12.32 7.08
N MET A 77 15.90 -11.95 7.12
CA MET A 77 16.65 -11.39 5.98
C MET A 77 18.03 -12.05 5.88
N ASN A 78 18.58 -12.15 4.67
CA ASN A 78 19.94 -12.65 4.47
C ASN A 78 20.97 -11.66 5.04
N SER A 79 22.12 -12.17 5.51
CA SER A 79 23.15 -11.37 6.17
C SER A 79 23.78 -10.28 5.29
N ASP A 80 23.66 -10.42 3.97
CA ASP A 80 24.14 -9.50 2.94
C ASP A 80 22.99 -8.70 2.27
N CYS A 81 21.77 -8.81 2.80
CA CYS A 81 20.55 -8.24 2.24
C CYS A 81 20.26 -8.67 0.79
N SER A 82 20.78 -9.81 0.32
CA SER A 82 20.61 -10.27 -1.08
C SER A 82 19.16 -10.53 -1.47
N ASP A 83 18.30 -10.72 -0.49
CA ASP A 83 16.88 -10.97 -0.63
C ASP A 83 16.02 -9.71 -0.57
N LEU A 84 16.59 -8.50 -0.57
CA LEU A 84 15.83 -7.27 -0.67
C LEU A 84 15.27 -7.09 -2.09
N ARG A 85 13.99 -6.69 -2.19
CA ARG A 85 13.37 -6.18 -3.42
C ARG A 85 12.54 -4.95 -3.09
N VAL A 86 12.47 -3.99 -4.02
CA VAL A 86 11.63 -2.79 -3.85
C VAL A 86 10.61 -2.77 -4.97
N ILE A 87 9.32 -2.78 -4.62
CA ILE A 87 8.22 -2.92 -5.58
C ILE A 87 7.32 -1.69 -5.53
N TYR A 88 6.88 -1.25 -6.70
CA TYR A 88 5.87 -0.21 -6.85
C TYR A 88 4.95 -0.53 -8.02
N GLN A 89 3.65 -0.69 -7.78
CA GLN A 89 2.66 -1.06 -8.80
C GLN A 89 3.05 -2.34 -9.56
N GLU A 90 3.42 -3.39 -8.81
CA GLU A 90 3.85 -4.71 -9.30
C GLU A 90 5.19 -4.74 -10.06
N GLU A 91 5.86 -3.60 -10.23
CA GLU A 91 7.15 -3.48 -10.90
C GLU A 91 8.32 -3.39 -9.90
N GLU A 92 9.41 -4.08 -10.19
CA GLU A 92 10.66 -3.98 -9.40
C GLU A 92 11.38 -2.67 -9.72
N LEU A 93 11.68 -1.89 -8.68
CA LEU A 93 12.41 -0.63 -8.79
C LEU A 93 13.92 -0.87 -8.62
N PRO A 94 14.77 -0.19 -9.41
CA PRO A 94 16.20 -0.19 -9.18
C PRO A 94 16.54 0.37 -7.81
N TYR A 95 17.47 -0.30 -7.13
CA TYR A 95 17.97 0.12 -5.83
C TYR A 95 19.47 -0.14 -5.71
N TRP A 96 20.08 0.51 -4.72
CA TRP A 96 21.44 0.29 -4.29
C TRP A 96 21.52 0.35 -2.78
N ILE A 97 22.22 -0.60 -2.18
CA ILE A 97 22.47 -0.63 -0.74
C ILE A 97 23.90 -0.16 -0.52
N GLU A 98 24.08 0.82 0.36
CA GLU A 98 25.43 1.27 0.71
C GLU A 98 26.17 0.14 1.47
N PRO A 99 27.24 -0.47 0.90
CA PRO A 99 27.73 -1.77 1.36
C PRO A 99 28.12 -1.83 2.84
N TYR A 100 28.72 -0.76 3.34
CA TYR A 100 29.20 -0.65 4.72
C TYR A 100 28.10 -0.30 5.74
N THR A 101 26.85 -0.17 5.29
CA THR A 101 25.68 0.02 6.16
C THR A 101 24.83 -1.24 6.27
N ILE A 102 25.16 -2.31 5.53
CA ILE A 102 24.49 -3.62 5.63
C ILE A 102 24.64 -4.17 7.05
N ASN A 103 23.59 -4.84 7.55
CA ASN A 103 23.57 -5.43 8.88
C ASN A 103 23.81 -4.41 10.02
N SER A 104 23.21 -3.23 9.87
CA SER A 104 23.20 -2.16 10.88
C SER A 104 21.77 -1.74 11.23
N ASP A 105 21.64 -0.94 12.28
CA ASP A 105 20.38 -0.27 12.67
C ASP A 105 19.98 0.86 11.71
N ALA A 106 20.85 1.21 10.76
CA ALA A 106 20.66 2.28 9.80
C ALA A 106 21.23 1.93 8.41
N THR A 107 20.81 0.79 7.85
CA THR A 107 21.15 0.42 6.46
C THR A 107 20.55 1.40 5.48
N ARG A 108 21.38 1.98 4.62
CA ARG A 108 21.01 3.01 3.66
C ARG A 108 20.76 2.40 2.29
N ILE A 109 19.55 2.59 1.80
CA ILE A 109 19.04 2.00 0.56
C ILE A 109 18.55 3.15 -0.33
N TRP A 110 19.25 3.37 -1.43
CA TRP A 110 18.84 4.30 -2.47
C TRP A 110 17.90 3.61 -3.46
N VAL A 111 16.79 4.25 -3.81
CA VAL A 111 15.78 3.69 -4.73
C VAL A 111 15.46 4.72 -5.80
N LYS A 112 15.42 4.31 -7.07
CA LYS A 112 14.95 5.16 -8.17
C LYS A 112 13.46 4.98 -8.38
N VAL A 113 12.68 6.01 -8.08
CA VAL A 113 11.22 6.01 -8.22
C VAL A 113 10.83 6.68 -9.54
N PRO A 114 9.93 6.09 -10.35
CA PRO A 114 9.61 6.59 -11.68
C PRO A 114 8.87 7.93 -11.66
N HIS A 115 7.94 8.11 -10.72
CA HIS A 115 7.15 9.34 -10.61
C HIS A 115 6.62 9.57 -9.19
N ILE A 116 6.75 10.80 -8.69
CA ILE A 116 6.10 11.30 -7.48
C ILE A 116 5.52 12.67 -7.79
N GLU A 117 4.19 12.80 -7.75
CA GLU A 117 3.49 14.07 -8.00
C GLU A 117 3.92 15.14 -6.97
N ALA A 118 3.86 16.41 -7.37
CA ALA A 118 4.08 17.55 -6.48
C ALA A 118 3.15 17.50 -5.25
N GLU A 119 3.70 17.76 -4.06
CA GLU A 119 2.95 17.84 -2.79
C GLU A 119 2.13 16.58 -2.44
N GLU A 120 2.45 15.45 -3.04
CA GLU A 120 1.75 14.17 -2.87
C GLU A 120 2.68 13.10 -2.28
N SER A 121 2.06 11.98 -1.88
CA SER A 121 2.78 10.82 -1.36
C SER A 121 2.44 9.56 -2.15
N ILE A 122 3.43 8.70 -2.36
CA ILE A 122 3.25 7.35 -2.88
C ILE A 122 3.60 6.32 -1.80
N THR A 123 3.17 5.08 -2.00
CA THR A 123 3.63 3.94 -1.20
C THR A 123 4.39 2.97 -2.10
N ILE A 124 5.61 2.63 -1.71
CA ILE A 124 6.41 1.54 -2.29
C ILE A 124 6.54 0.43 -1.24
N TYR A 125 6.93 -0.77 -1.63
CA TYR A 125 7.03 -1.91 -0.73
C TYR A 125 8.43 -2.53 -0.78
N MET A 126 9.10 -2.62 0.36
CA MET A 126 10.36 -3.35 0.50
C MET A 126 10.07 -4.80 0.90
N TYR A 127 10.26 -5.74 0.00
CA TYR A 127 10.09 -7.17 0.22
C TYR A 127 11.41 -7.84 0.66
N TYR A 128 11.34 -8.80 1.58
CA TYR A 128 12.45 -9.64 2.06
C TYR A 128 11.94 -11.01 2.57
N GLY A 129 12.84 -11.87 3.06
CA GLY A 129 12.50 -13.21 3.54
C GLY A 129 12.57 -14.31 2.48
N ASN A 130 13.36 -14.10 1.43
CA ASN A 130 13.63 -15.11 0.42
C ASN A 130 15.09 -15.60 0.51
N PRO A 131 15.38 -16.65 1.29
CA PRO A 131 16.76 -17.10 1.53
C PRO A 131 17.49 -17.60 0.27
N SER A 132 16.75 -17.87 -0.81
CA SER A 132 17.33 -18.32 -2.09
C SER A 132 17.66 -17.18 -3.07
N ALA A 133 17.32 -15.93 -2.72
CA ALA A 133 17.51 -14.79 -3.60
C ALA A 133 18.97 -14.31 -3.64
N THR A 134 19.39 -13.89 -4.83
CA THR A 134 20.61 -13.12 -5.05
C THR A 134 20.29 -11.64 -5.16
N SER A 135 21.24 -10.78 -4.81
CA SER A 135 21.07 -9.33 -4.90
C SER A 135 20.83 -8.89 -6.34
N THR A 136 19.93 -7.90 -6.52
CA THR A 136 19.70 -7.18 -7.78
C THR A 136 20.10 -5.70 -7.66
N ALA A 137 20.80 -5.34 -6.58
CA ALA A 137 21.26 -3.97 -6.36
C ALA A 137 22.21 -3.54 -7.48
N ASP A 138 21.89 -2.43 -8.15
CA ASP A 138 22.71 -1.86 -9.21
C ASP A 138 22.69 -0.32 -9.13
N PRO A 139 23.77 0.32 -8.67
CA PRO A 139 23.83 1.77 -8.57
C PRO A 139 23.82 2.47 -9.94
N ASN A 140 24.22 1.81 -11.03
CA ASN A 140 24.19 2.39 -12.37
C ASN A 140 22.75 2.57 -12.89
N GLU A 141 21.84 1.71 -12.43
CA GLU A 141 20.40 1.84 -12.71
C GLU A 141 19.72 2.84 -11.77
N VAL A 142 20.33 3.21 -10.64
CA VAL A 142 19.75 4.16 -9.69
C VAL A 142 20.15 5.59 -9.99
N PHE A 143 21.45 5.86 -10.16
CA PHE A 143 22.01 7.20 -10.19
C PHE A 143 22.22 7.75 -11.61
N LEU A 144 22.41 9.07 -11.73
CA LEU A 144 22.80 9.68 -13.01
C LEU A 144 24.22 9.26 -13.41
N PHE A 145 25.06 8.97 -12.42
CA PHE A 145 26.40 8.42 -12.57
C PHE A 145 26.82 7.80 -11.24
N PHE A 146 27.59 6.72 -11.31
CA PHE A 146 28.18 6.05 -10.16
C PHE A 146 29.57 5.53 -10.54
N GLU A 147 30.52 5.63 -9.63
CA GLU A 147 31.88 5.14 -9.77
C GLU A 147 32.34 4.58 -8.43
N ASP A 148 32.79 3.34 -8.40
CA ASP A 148 33.32 2.63 -7.22
C ASP A 148 34.83 2.38 -7.32
N PHE A 149 35.47 2.82 -8.42
CA PHE A 149 36.90 2.69 -8.64
C PHE A 149 37.43 1.24 -8.57
N ASN A 150 36.56 0.23 -8.72
CA ASN A 150 36.93 -1.18 -8.71
C ASN A 150 37.63 -1.64 -10.00
N SER A 151 37.63 -0.80 -11.04
CA SER A 151 38.11 -1.14 -12.38
C SER A 151 38.81 0.07 -13.03
N GLU A 152 40.12 -0.04 -13.21
CA GLU A 152 40.92 0.97 -13.92
C GLU A 152 40.49 1.12 -15.38
N GLU A 153 40.04 0.04 -16.02
CA GLU A 153 39.49 0.08 -17.38
C GLU A 153 38.22 0.93 -17.43
N ASP A 154 37.27 0.72 -16.51
CA ASP A 154 36.02 1.48 -16.46
C ASP A 154 36.26 2.94 -16.09
N PHE A 155 37.22 3.20 -15.19
CA PHE A 155 37.65 4.56 -14.87
C PHE A 155 38.20 5.26 -16.12
N ASN A 156 39.17 4.66 -16.81
CA ASN A 156 39.75 5.26 -18.02
C ASN A 156 38.74 5.41 -19.17
N ALA A 157 37.72 4.55 -19.23
CA ALA A 157 36.62 4.67 -20.18
C ALA A 157 35.73 5.89 -19.87
N ARG A 158 35.52 6.22 -18.60
CA ARG A 158 34.55 7.25 -18.16
C ARG A 158 35.16 8.56 -17.68
N TRP A 159 36.47 8.62 -17.48
CA TRP A 159 37.18 9.80 -16.98
C TRP A 159 38.32 10.22 -17.91
N GLU A 160 38.69 11.49 -17.83
CA GLU A 160 39.87 12.03 -18.51
C GLU A 160 40.65 12.97 -17.60
N ILE A 161 41.95 13.01 -17.80
CA ILE A 161 42.86 13.89 -17.06
C ILE A 161 42.86 15.25 -17.75
N GLN A 162 42.56 16.32 -17.00
CA GLN A 162 42.35 17.67 -17.54
C GLN A 162 43.46 18.65 -17.18
N TYR A 163 44.02 18.54 -15.98
CA TYR A 163 45.13 19.38 -15.55
C TYR A 163 46.15 18.57 -14.78
N ASN A 164 47.42 18.75 -15.18
CA ASN A 164 48.59 18.15 -14.57
C ASN A 164 49.65 19.24 -14.39
N GLY A 165 49.40 20.17 -13.46
CA GLY A 165 50.27 21.32 -13.21
C GLY A 165 51.51 21.01 -12.37
N GLY A 166 51.57 19.81 -11.77
CA GLY A 166 52.55 19.39 -10.76
C GLY A 166 52.97 17.92 -10.85
N ALA A 167 53.81 17.46 -9.91
CA ALA A 167 54.17 16.05 -9.80
C ALA A 167 53.12 15.28 -8.97
N GLY A 168 51.92 15.10 -9.53
CA GLY A 168 50.80 14.38 -8.92
C GLY A 168 50.25 13.24 -9.79
N GLY A 169 49.34 12.46 -9.22
CA GLY A 169 48.71 11.32 -9.87
C GLY A 169 47.67 10.64 -8.98
N TYR A 170 47.25 9.45 -9.41
CA TYR A 170 46.38 8.59 -8.64
C TYR A 170 46.85 7.14 -8.72
N THR A 171 46.49 6.33 -7.72
CA THR A 171 46.64 4.88 -7.74
C THR A 171 45.33 4.21 -7.35
N PHE A 172 45.13 2.97 -7.79
CA PHE A 172 44.05 2.11 -7.29
C PHE A 172 44.64 1.13 -6.27
N SER A 173 43.97 0.96 -5.14
CA SER A 173 44.38 0.01 -4.11
C SER A 173 43.18 -0.55 -3.36
N THR A 174 43.40 -1.64 -2.62
CA THR A 174 42.37 -2.30 -1.82
C THR A 174 42.89 -2.48 -0.39
N GLU A 175 42.10 -2.04 0.59
CA GLU A 175 42.38 -2.16 2.02
C GLU A 175 41.06 -2.49 2.74
N ASP A 176 41.06 -3.49 3.64
CA ASP A 176 39.90 -3.91 4.43
C ASP A 176 38.61 -4.11 3.59
N ASP A 177 38.73 -4.85 2.49
CA ASP A 177 37.66 -5.14 1.52
C ASP A 177 37.05 -3.90 0.84
N VAL A 178 37.73 -2.75 0.90
CA VAL A 178 37.38 -1.53 0.18
C VAL A 178 38.42 -1.25 -0.89
N THR A 179 38.01 -1.25 -2.16
CA THR A 179 38.83 -0.72 -3.25
C THR A 179 38.59 0.78 -3.35
N TYR A 180 39.65 1.54 -3.59
CA TYR A 180 39.56 2.99 -3.68
C TYR A 180 40.56 3.54 -4.69
N ILE A 181 40.27 4.76 -5.16
CA ILE A 181 41.26 5.61 -5.81
C ILE A 181 41.96 6.47 -4.74
N GLU A 182 43.29 6.49 -4.75
CA GLU A 182 44.12 7.34 -3.89
C GLU A 182 44.80 8.39 -4.75
N PHE A 183 44.46 9.65 -4.50
CA PHE A 183 45.13 10.79 -5.13
C PHE A 183 46.36 11.22 -4.31
N TYR A 184 47.42 11.57 -5.02
CA TYR A 184 48.69 12.03 -4.44
C TYR A 184 49.31 13.15 -5.31
N GLY A 185 50.18 13.99 -4.74
CA GLY A 185 51.01 14.88 -5.55
C GLY A 185 51.73 15.99 -4.79
N THR A 186 52.64 16.68 -5.49
CA THR A 186 53.34 17.87 -4.97
C THR A 186 53.03 19.09 -5.84
N SER A 187 52.40 20.12 -5.25
CA SER A 187 52.21 21.49 -5.76
C SER A 187 51.56 21.63 -7.16
N ASN A 188 50.53 22.47 -7.28
CA ASN A 188 49.80 22.83 -8.51
C ASN A 188 48.72 21.86 -9.00
N GLY A 189 48.07 21.09 -8.13
CA GLY A 189 46.79 20.46 -8.48
C GLY A 189 46.81 19.26 -9.45
N TYR A 190 46.04 18.22 -9.16
CA TYR A 190 45.72 17.14 -10.10
C TYR A 190 44.21 17.04 -10.29
N THR A 191 43.75 17.01 -11.55
CA THR A 191 42.32 17.09 -11.86
C THR A 191 41.90 16.04 -12.90
N VAL A 192 40.85 15.29 -12.55
CA VAL A 192 40.17 14.33 -13.44
C VAL A 192 38.70 14.69 -13.60
N TRP A 193 38.17 14.60 -14.82
CA TRP A 193 36.77 14.89 -15.13
C TRP A 193 36.06 13.67 -15.71
N THR A 194 34.78 13.50 -15.40
CA THR A 194 33.93 12.53 -16.10
C THR A 194 33.80 12.92 -17.57
N LYS A 195 33.73 11.97 -18.50
CA LYS A 195 33.37 12.18 -19.92
C LYS A 195 31.91 12.55 -20.14
N LYS A 196 31.08 12.27 -19.13
CA LYS A 196 29.67 12.64 -19.08
C LYS A 196 29.48 14.02 -18.45
N SER A 197 28.53 14.79 -18.98
CA SER A 197 28.00 16.02 -18.37
C SER A 197 26.67 15.75 -17.66
N PHE A 198 26.37 16.58 -16.68
CA PHE A 198 25.16 16.55 -15.85
C PHE A 198 24.50 17.92 -15.88
N SER A 199 23.18 17.94 -16.03
CA SER A 199 22.39 19.17 -16.13
C SER A 199 21.33 19.28 -15.03
N GLY A 200 20.91 20.51 -14.75
CA GLY A 200 19.85 20.84 -13.81
C GLY A 200 20.29 20.84 -12.34
N ASN A 201 19.38 20.42 -11.47
CA ASN A 201 19.63 20.34 -10.03
C ASN A 201 20.17 18.96 -9.69
N VAL A 202 21.44 18.89 -9.31
CA VAL A 202 22.13 17.64 -9.02
C VAL A 202 22.92 17.73 -7.72
N ALA A 203 23.14 16.59 -7.09
CA ALA A 203 24.03 16.40 -5.97
C ALA A 203 25.15 15.44 -6.36
N VAL A 204 26.35 15.72 -5.85
CA VAL A 204 27.51 14.84 -5.86
C VAL A 204 27.69 14.34 -4.43
N ASP A 205 27.62 13.04 -4.23
CA ASP A 205 27.96 12.40 -2.96
C ASP A 205 29.20 11.53 -3.17
N ALA A 206 30.15 11.57 -2.24
CA ALA A 206 31.37 10.77 -2.30
C ALA A 206 31.76 10.24 -0.93
N ARG A 207 32.17 8.97 -0.86
CA ARG A 207 32.76 8.39 0.35
C ARG A 207 34.27 8.52 0.30
N ILE A 208 34.81 9.28 1.25
CA ILE A 208 36.20 9.72 1.28
C ILE A 208 36.87 9.36 2.61
N ARG A 209 38.20 9.28 2.60
CA ARG A 209 39.04 9.08 3.78
C ARG A 209 40.40 9.74 3.58
N ALA A 210 40.82 10.56 4.54
CA ALA A 210 42.19 11.07 4.66
C ALA A 210 43.13 9.97 5.19
N VAL A 211 44.40 9.96 4.74
CA VAL A 211 45.37 8.88 5.05
C VAL A 211 46.29 9.22 6.23
N ASP A 212 46.54 10.49 6.50
CA ASP A 212 47.42 11.00 7.53
C ASP A 212 46.76 12.19 8.26
N ASP A 213 47.32 12.58 9.41
CA ASP A 213 46.97 13.83 10.12
C ASP A 213 47.61 15.05 9.43
N ASN A 214 48.22 14.88 8.25
CA ASN A 214 48.83 15.97 7.53
C ASN A 214 47.72 16.90 7.04
N TYR A 215 47.95 18.20 7.17
CA TYR A 215 46.83 19.14 7.28
C TYR A 215 46.24 19.59 5.93
N ASP A 216 46.84 19.18 4.81
CA ASP A 216 46.62 19.75 3.49
C ASP A 216 46.07 18.72 2.47
N HIS A 217 44.88 18.19 2.77
CA HIS A 217 44.24 17.15 1.94
C HIS A 217 43.54 17.71 0.70
N ASP A 218 43.31 19.02 0.64
CA ASP A 218 42.88 19.87 -0.50
C ASP A 218 42.04 19.18 -1.60
N LEU A 219 41.05 18.38 -1.18
CA LEU A 219 40.16 17.65 -2.06
C LEU A 219 38.95 18.50 -2.39
N SER A 220 38.49 18.45 -3.64
CA SER A 220 37.31 19.18 -4.07
C SER A 220 36.54 18.47 -5.17
N PHE A 221 35.22 18.59 -5.07
CA PHE A 221 34.27 18.04 -6.03
C PHE A 221 33.53 19.18 -6.72
N TRP A 222 33.44 19.09 -8.04
CA TRP A 222 32.92 20.17 -8.88
C TRP A 222 31.98 19.65 -9.95
N ILE A 223 31.01 20.46 -10.33
CA ILE A 223 30.41 20.43 -11.66
C ILE A 223 30.99 21.63 -12.43
N MET A 224 31.62 21.36 -13.58
CA MET A 224 32.35 22.38 -14.33
C MET A 224 32.20 22.26 -15.85
N GLN A 225 32.10 23.40 -16.53
CA GLN A 225 32.27 23.50 -18.00
C GLN A 225 33.72 23.76 -18.35
N ASP A 226 34.34 24.65 -17.56
CA ASP A 226 35.74 24.98 -17.59
C ASP A 226 36.20 25.43 -16.19
N TRP A 227 37.46 25.82 -16.05
CA TRP A 227 38.02 26.22 -14.76
C TRP A 227 37.39 27.49 -14.15
N TYR A 228 36.77 28.33 -14.98
CA TYR A 228 36.17 29.61 -14.62
C TYR A 228 34.65 29.53 -14.45
N HIS A 229 34.00 28.50 -14.98
CA HIS A 229 32.56 28.27 -14.90
C HIS A 229 32.30 26.94 -14.21
N LYS A 230 32.13 27.00 -12.89
CA LYS A 230 32.00 25.81 -12.03
C LYS A 230 31.34 26.12 -10.71
N TRP A 231 30.73 25.12 -10.11
CA TRP A 231 30.30 25.14 -8.71
C TRP A 231 30.72 23.84 -8.04
N GLY A 232 30.93 23.87 -6.73
CA GLY A 232 31.44 22.70 -6.02
C GLY A 232 31.79 23.00 -4.58
N GLY A 233 32.36 22.01 -3.91
CA GLY A 233 32.73 22.14 -2.52
C GLY A 233 33.89 21.25 -2.10
N PHE A 234 34.36 21.53 -0.89
CA PHE A 234 35.54 20.94 -0.27
C PHE A 234 35.14 20.29 1.05
N PRO A 235 35.44 19.00 1.26
CA PRO A 235 35.37 18.37 2.56
C PRO A 235 36.63 18.66 3.37
N GLY A 236 36.66 19.78 4.08
CA GLY A 236 37.76 20.13 4.98
C GLY A 236 39.01 20.64 4.25
N ASP A 237 39.15 21.96 4.20
CA ASP A 237 40.38 22.67 3.80
C ASP A 237 41.03 23.28 5.07
N GLU A 238 42.36 23.21 5.20
CA GLU A 238 43.09 23.86 6.29
C GLU A 238 43.25 25.36 6.01
N HIS A 239 42.55 26.17 6.81
CA HIS A 239 42.78 27.61 6.81
C HIS A 239 43.90 28.01 7.79
N TRP A 240 45.05 28.47 7.26
CA TRP A 240 46.10 29.11 8.05
C TRP A 240 45.63 30.46 8.62
N ASP A 241 45.28 30.49 9.91
CA ASP A 241 45.06 31.72 10.66
C ASP A 241 46.37 32.10 11.35
N ASP A 242 47.07 33.12 10.84
CA ASP A 242 48.34 33.63 11.38
C ASP A 242 48.29 33.99 12.89
N ASN A 243 47.08 34.11 13.46
CA ASN A 243 46.86 34.44 14.87
C ASN A 243 46.36 33.24 15.71
N ALA A 244 46.19 32.06 15.12
CA ALA A 244 45.82 30.85 15.85
C ALA A 244 47.04 30.28 16.60
N PRO A 245 46.85 29.73 17.82
CA PRO A 245 47.92 28.99 18.48
C PRO A 245 48.33 27.81 17.59
N ALA A 246 49.64 27.55 17.50
CA ALA A 246 50.27 26.57 16.60
C ALA A 246 49.84 25.10 16.79
N GLU A 247 48.85 24.83 17.66
CA GLU A 247 48.34 23.50 18.02
C GLU A 247 46.89 23.28 17.53
N VAL A 248 46.31 24.21 16.76
CA VAL A 248 44.90 24.11 16.33
C VAL A 248 44.76 24.31 14.82
N SER A 249 44.78 23.21 14.07
CA SER A 249 44.37 23.18 12.66
C SER A 249 42.84 23.10 12.56
N PHE A 250 42.25 23.86 11.66
CA PHE A 250 40.80 23.98 11.49
C PHE A 250 40.39 23.39 10.14
N TYR A 251 39.42 22.48 10.16
CA TYR A 251 38.76 21.98 8.96
C TYR A 251 37.43 22.71 8.78
N GLU A 252 37.24 23.28 7.59
CA GLU A 252 36.02 23.98 7.20
C GLU A 252 35.46 23.33 5.93
N ILE A 253 34.13 23.16 5.87
CA ILE A 253 33.46 22.92 4.59
C ILE A 253 33.54 24.21 3.81
N ILE A 254 33.87 24.13 2.52
CA ILE A 254 33.85 25.30 1.63
C ILE A 254 32.89 25.04 0.49
N ASN A 255 32.02 26.00 0.23
CA ASN A 255 31.22 26.08 -0.99
C ASN A 255 31.84 27.14 -1.88
N LYS A 256 32.10 26.80 -3.13
CA LYS A 256 32.74 27.73 -4.08
C LYS A 256 32.04 27.71 -5.43
N TYR A 257 31.98 28.89 -6.02
CA TYR A 257 31.42 29.14 -7.33
C TYR A 257 32.32 30.07 -8.15
N GLY A 258 32.54 29.75 -9.43
CA GLY A 258 33.26 30.56 -10.41
C GLY A 258 32.35 30.98 -11.56
N HIS A 259 32.44 32.27 -11.95
CA HIS A 259 31.75 32.83 -13.12
C HIS A 259 32.67 33.74 -13.95
N GLY A 260 33.54 33.13 -14.75
CA GLY A 260 34.51 33.84 -15.58
C GLY A 260 35.81 34.18 -14.84
N ALA A 261 36.81 34.62 -15.60
CA ALA A 261 38.14 34.90 -15.08
C ALA A 261 38.12 36.00 -14.00
N GLY A 262 38.58 35.68 -12.79
CA GLY A 262 38.67 36.60 -11.65
C GLY A 262 37.38 36.74 -10.82
N SER A 263 36.28 36.06 -11.18
CA SER A 263 35.04 36.04 -10.38
C SER A 263 34.93 34.72 -9.62
N THR A 264 35.21 34.76 -8.32
CA THR A 264 34.98 33.62 -7.41
C THR A 264 34.23 34.09 -6.18
N SER A 265 33.12 33.42 -5.89
CA SER A 265 32.37 33.57 -4.63
C SER A 265 32.54 32.30 -3.82
N TYR A 266 32.72 32.42 -2.52
CA TYR A 266 32.76 31.27 -1.62
C TYR A 266 32.08 31.58 -0.30
N ASN A 267 31.62 30.54 0.39
CA ASN A 267 31.24 30.58 1.79
C ASN A 267 31.96 29.42 2.49
N LYS A 268 32.09 29.49 3.82
CA LYS A 268 32.73 28.45 4.63
C LYS A 268 32.07 28.31 6.01
N THR A 269 32.18 27.14 6.62
CA THR A 269 31.71 26.93 8.01
C THR A 269 32.63 27.63 9.01
N SER A 270 32.18 27.76 10.26
CA SER A 270 33.04 28.23 11.36
C SER A 270 33.85 27.07 11.90
N LYS A 271 35.19 27.15 11.88
CA LYS A 271 36.17 26.33 12.62
C LYS A 271 35.59 25.15 13.42
N TYR A 272 35.42 23.97 12.81
CA TYR A 272 35.38 22.62 13.43
C TYR A 272 35.02 21.63 12.31
N THR A 273 35.85 20.60 12.09
CA THR A 273 35.43 19.26 11.67
C THR A 273 36.63 18.32 11.88
N HIS A 274 36.80 17.78 13.09
CA HIS A 274 37.78 16.73 13.27
C HIS A 274 37.27 15.46 12.60
N VAL A 275 37.88 15.09 11.48
CA VAL A 275 37.65 13.80 10.84
C VAL A 275 38.91 12.96 11.03
N GLN A 276 38.85 12.06 12.00
CA GLN A 276 39.83 10.97 12.15
C GLN A 276 39.63 10.00 10.99
N PHE A 277 40.71 9.61 10.28
CA PHE A 277 41.03 8.35 9.55
C PHE A 277 39.95 7.35 9.12
N GLN A 278 38.69 7.74 9.05
CA GLN A 278 37.53 6.90 8.86
C GLN A 278 36.84 7.32 7.57
N TRP A 279 36.24 6.33 6.92
CA TRP A 279 35.43 6.59 5.74
C TRP A 279 34.18 7.39 6.10
N GLN A 280 33.99 8.51 5.44
CA GLN A 280 32.87 9.42 5.65
C GLN A 280 32.31 9.92 4.32
N ILE A 281 31.09 10.44 4.34
CA ILE A 281 30.44 10.96 3.12
C ILE A 281 30.50 12.47 3.08
N PHE A 282 31.02 12.99 1.99
CA PHE A 282 30.84 14.38 1.57
C PHE A 282 29.70 14.47 0.55
N SER A 283 28.89 15.52 0.68
CA SER A 283 27.82 15.84 -0.27
C SER A 283 27.91 17.31 -0.65
N VAL A 284 27.77 17.59 -1.94
CA VAL A 284 27.59 18.95 -2.48
C VAL A 284 26.47 18.94 -3.52
N ALA A 285 25.49 19.82 -3.37
CA ALA A 285 24.26 19.83 -4.15
C ALA A 285 23.85 21.22 -4.61
N ARG A 286 23.39 21.33 -5.86
CA ARG A 286 22.84 22.55 -6.42
C ARG A 286 21.33 22.47 -6.57
N PHE A 287 20.61 23.47 -6.07
CA PHE A 287 19.19 23.70 -6.34
C PHE A 287 18.96 25.14 -6.80
N GLY A 288 18.70 25.32 -8.09
CA GLY A 288 18.66 26.64 -8.72
C GLY A 288 19.98 27.36 -8.52
N ASN A 289 19.93 28.57 -7.94
CA ASN A 289 21.13 29.34 -7.61
C ASN A 289 21.60 29.18 -6.16
N ARG A 290 21.31 28.04 -5.52
CA ARG A 290 21.76 27.72 -4.17
C ARG A 290 22.60 26.45 -4.18
N LEU A 291 23.73 26.51 -3.49
CA LEU A 291 24.66 25.41 -3.29
C LEU A 291 24.65 25.00 -1.83
N VAL A 292 24.49 23.71 -1.55
CA VAL A 292 24.42 23.14 -0.20
C VAL A 292 25.44 22.02 -0.10
N SER A 293 26.31 22.06 0.91
CA SER A 293 27.24 20.98 1.21
C SER A 293 27.04 20.46 2.62
N GLU A 294 27.31 19.18 2.83
CA GLU A 294 27.19 18.48 4.10
C GLU A 294 28.43 17.60 4.34
N PHE A 295 29.01 17.69 5.53
CA PHE A 295 30.15 16.87 5.92
C PHE A 295 30.34 16.77 7.45
N PRO A 296 30.71 15.60 7.97
CA PRO A 296 30.37 14.30 7.39
C PRO A 296 28.86 14.11 7.40
N LYS A 297 28.35 13.67 6.25
CA LYS A 297 26.93 13.37 6.08
C LYS A 297 26.57 12.11 6.86
N PHE A 298 25.40 12.13 7.51
CA PHE A 298 24.86 11.04 8.33
C PHE A 298 25.66 10.70 9.60
N TYR A 299 26.59 11.55 10.04
CA TYR A 299 27.33 11.33 11.28
C TYR A 299 26.67 12.09 12.45
N PRO A 300 26.03 11.43 13.44
CA PRO A 300 25.18 12.12 14.41
C PRO A 300 25.93 13.10 15.33
N THR A 301 27.20 12.83 15.61
CA THR A 301 27.99 13.59 16.60
C THR A 301 28.67 14.82 16.00
N TYR A 302 28.98 14.78 14.71
CA TYR A 302 29.76 15.79 14.00
C TYR A 302 29.16 15.92 12.60
N HIS A 303 28.12 16.73 12.44
CA HIS A 303 27.50 16.96 11.13
C HIS A 303 27.37 18.46 10.91
N ASP A 304 28.04 18.96 9.88
CA ASP A 304 27.95 20.35 9.47
C ASP A 304 27.31 20.46 8.09
N SER A 305 26.56 21.54 7.90
CA SER A 305 26.00 21.94 6.62
C SER A 305 26.37 23.37 6.29
N LEU A 306 26.57 23.63 5.00
CA LEU A 306 26.95 24.93 4.49
C LEU A 306 26.11 25.29 3.27
N THR A 307 25.59 26.51 3.25
CA THR A 307 24.87 27.06 2.09
C THR A 307 25.61 28.24 1.49
N LEU A 308 25.62 28.32 0.16
CA LEU A 308 26.05 29.49 -0.60
C LEU A 308 24.97 29.85 -1.64
N THR A 309 24.59 31.12 -1.70
CA THR A 309 23.72 31.67 -2.76
C THR A 309 24.53 32.74 -3.49
N PRO A 310 25.10 32.43 -4.67
CA PRO A 310 25.90 33.39 -5.41
C PRO A 310 25.08 34.59 -5.92
N GLN A 311 25.75 35.71 -6.21
CA GLN A 311 25.09 36.88 -6.81
C GLN A 311 24.77 36.70 -8.29
N GLN A 312 25.50 35.82 -8.98
CA GLN A 312 25.32 35.48 -10.39
C GLN A 312 24.82 34.04 -10.50
N ASP A 313 24.11 33.73 -11.57
CA ASP A 313 23.56 32.38 -11.77
C ASP A 313 24.67 31.37 -12.00
N MET A 314 24.64 30.27 -11.23
CA MET A 314 25.51 29.11 -11.44
C MET A 314 25.23 28.41 -12.76
N ILE A 315 26.27 27.82 -13.37
CA ILE A 315 26.10 26.95 -14.54
C ILE A 315 25.08 25.84 -14.28
N ASP A 316 24.25 25.58 -15.28
CA ASP A 316 23.22 24.56 -15.22
C ASP A 316 23.71 23.18 -15.66
N GLU A 317 24.74 23.13 -16.50
CA GLU A 317 25.30 21.88 -17.03
C GLU A 317 26.83 21.89 -16.93
N GLY A 318 27.42 20.78 -16.49
CA GLY A 318 28.86 20.60 -16.46
C GLY A 318 29.27 19.15 -16.18
N ARG A 319 30.57 18.88 -16.23
CA ARG A 319 31.17 17.57 -15.98
C ARG A 319 31.58 17.47 -14.52
N LEU A 320 31.44 16.30 -13.91
CA LEU A 320 31.95 16.06 -12.56
C LEU A 320 33.48 16.08 -12.62
N GLY A 321 34.10 16.98 -11.85
CA GLY A 321 35.54 17.01 -11.69
C GLY A 321 35.95 16.78 -10.24
N ILE A 322 36.98 15.96 -10.07
CA ILE A 322 37.67 15.75 -8.80
C ILE A 322 39.01 16.44 -8.92
N THR A 323 39.32 17.34 -7.97
CA THR A 323 40.58 18.07 -7.95
C THR A 323 41.21 17.96 -6.58
N THR A 324 42.51 17.65 -6.57
CA THR A 324 43.35 17.68 -5.37
C THR A 324 44.42 18.74 -5.53
N ASN A 325 44.58 19.66 -4.60
CA ASN A 325 45.65 20.67 -4.61
C ASN A 325 46.62 20.46 -3.44
N ILE A 326 47.28 19.32 -3.44
CA ILE A 326 48.15 18.90 -2.34
C ILE A 326 49.50 19.64 -2.44
N ASP A 327 49.79 20.54 -1.49
CA ASP A 327 51.03 21.30 -1.42
C ASP A 327 52.12 20.59 -0.59
N ASP A 328 51.76 19.61 0.25
CA ASP A 328 52.71 18.73 0.98
C ASP A 328 52.82 17.33 0.36
N SER A 329 54.05 16.89 0.07
CA SER A 329 54.34 15.69 -0.72
C SER A 329 53.90 14.37 -0.13
N ASP A 330 53.58 14.34 1.17
CA ASP A 330 53.17 13.13 1.87
C ASP A 330 51.64 12.99 2.02
N THR A 331 50.86 14.03 1.72
CA THR A 331 49.41 14.03 1.96
C THR A 331 48.64 13.26 0.88
N LYS A 332 47.67 12.43 1.31
CA LYS A 332 46.89 11.55 0.42
C LYS A 332 45.42 11.50 0.81
N VAL A 333 44.55 11.49 -0.19
CA VAL A 333 43.11 11.29 -0.01
C VAL A 333 42.59 10.11 -0.82
N ARG A 334 41.77 9.30 -0.18
CA ARG A 334 41.14 8.11 -0.75
C ARG A 334 39.67 8.35 -1.01
N ILE A 335 39.17 7.84 -2.13
CA ILE A 335 37.76 7.85 -2.49
C ILE A 335 37.34 6.42 -2.81
N ASP A 336 36.37 5.90 -2.07
CA ASP A 336 35.77 4.57 -2.27
C ASP A 336 34.75 4.61 -3.40
N TRP A 337 33.79 5.53 -3.33
CA TRP A 337 32.85 5.74 -4.42
C TRP A 337 32.45 7.21 -4.53
N VAL A 338 32.01 7.58 -5.73
CA VAL A 338 31.38 8.86 -6.04
C VAL A 338 30.14 8.65 -6.91
N LEU A 339 29.08 9.40 -6.62
CA LEU A 339 27.83 9.34 -7.36
C LEU A 339 27.31 10.73 -7.70
N VAL A 340 26.50 10.81 -8.76
CA VAL A 340 25.73 11.99 -9.13
C VAL A 340 24.25 11.62 -9.17
N ARG A 341 23.42 12.37 -8.44
CA ARG A 341 21.96 12.15 -8.38
C ARG A 341 21.19 13.44 -8.59
N LYS A 342 19.89 13.33 -8.90
CA LYS A 342 19.01 14.49 -8.92
C LYS A 342 18.86 15.08 -7.52
N TYR A 343 18.62 16.39 -7.46
CA TYR A 343 18.45 17.11 -6.21
C TYR A 343 17.24 18.05 -6.26
N VAL A 344 16.50 18.08 -5.16
CA VAL A 344 15.39 19.00 -4.91
C VAL A 344 15.44 19.40 -3.45
N GLU A 345 14.95 20.60 -3.14
CA GLU A 345 14.84 21.06 -1.77
C GLU A 345 13.45 21.68 -1.53
N PRO A 346 12.68 21.23 -0.51
CA PRO A 346 13.04 20.18 0.45
C PRO A 346 13.13 18.78 -0.19
N PHE A 347 14.05 17.96 0.30
CA PHE A 347 14.27 16.61 -0.23
C PHE A 347 13.10 15.67 0.16
N PRO A 348 12.72 14.68 -0.68
CA PRO A 348 11.68 13.72 -0.34
C PRO A 348 11.98 12.98 0.98
N SER A 349 10.93 12.71 1.75
CA SER A 349 11.05 11.99 3.02
C SER A 349 10.41 10.60 2.91
N CYS A 350 11.05 9.61 3.54
CA CYS A 350 10.57 8.23 3.57
C CYS A 350 10.19 7.86 5.00
N SER A 351 9.02 7.26 5.18
CA SER A 351 8.56 6.74 6.47
C SER A 351 8.17 5.28 6.35
N LEU A 352 8.80 4.44 7.19
CA LEU A 352 8.49 3.02 7.26
C LEU A 352 7.17 2.80 8.00
N ARG A 353 6.34 1.92 7.47
CA ARG A 353 5.13 1.42 8.14
C ARG A 353 5.42 0.06 8.79
N GLY A 354 4.44 -0.51 9.48
CA GLY A 354 4.61 -1.83 10.12
C GLY A 354 4.88 -2.94 9.10
N GLU A 355 5.69 -3.92 9.51
CA GLU A 355 5.93 -5.16 8.75
C GLU A 355 4.62 -5.89 8.45
N GLU A 356 4.51 -6.39 7.23
CA GLU A 356 3.41 -7.18 6.72
C GLU A 356 3.94 -8.56 6.26
N THR A 357 3.06 -9.55 6.28
CA THR A 357 3.23 -10.89 5.69
C THR A 357 2.08 -11.14 4.71
N PHE A 358 2.09 -12.26 3.99
CA PHE A 358 0.88 -12.76 3.35
C PHE A 358 0.27 -13.93 4.11
N ILE A 359 -1.01 -14.18 3.84
CA ILE A 359 -1.73 -15.40 4.21
C ILE A 359 -2.54 -15.89 3.02
N TYR A 360 -2.83 -17.17 3.02
CA TYR A 360 -3.87 -17.73 2.18
C TYR A 360 -5.15 -17.92 2.99
N VAL A 361 -6.28 -17.39 2.52
CA VAL A 361 -7.58 -17.74 3.07
C VAL A 361 -8.22 -18.81 2.18
N ILE A 362 -8.54 -19.95 2.77
CA ILE A 362 -9.23 -21.05 2.08
C ILE A 362 -10.70 -21.02 2.49
N LEU A 363 -11.58 -20.80 1.52
CA LEU A 363 -13.02 -20.82 1.76
C LEU A 363 -13.58 -22.21 1.55
N LYS A 364 -14.30 -22.70 2.56
CA LYS A 364 -15.09 -23.93 2.47
C LYS A 364 -16.54 -23.69 2.81
N SER A 365 -17.42 -24.37 2.10
CA SER A 365 -18.85 -24.45 2.38
C SER A 365 -19.12 -25.12 3.73
N SER A 366 -20.34 -25.04 4.26
CA SER A 366 -20.69 -25.69 5.54
C SER A 366 -20.50 -27.22 5.52
N SER A 367 -20.58 -27.86 4.35
CA SER A 367 -20.27 -29.28 4.15
C SER A 367 -18.78 -29.58 3.86
N GLY A 368 -17.92 -28.56 3.88
CA GLY A 368 -16.47 -28.68 3.71
C GLY A 368 -15.99 -28.64 2.26
N GLN A 369 -16.84 -28.26 1.29
CA GLN A 369 -16.43 -28.11 -0.10
C GLN A 369 -15.70 -26.80 -0.33
N VAL A 370 -14.64 -26.82 -1.12
CA VAL A 370 -13.96 -25.61 -1.59
C VAL A 370 -14.93 -24.66 -2.29
N PHE A 371 -14.92 -23.38 -1.93
CA PHE A 371 -15.83 -22.37 -2.47
C PHE A 371 -15.07 -21.29 -3.26
N PRO A 372 -15.07 -21.36 -4.61
CA PRO A 372 -14.35 -20.40 -5.45
C PRO A 372 -15.22 -19.19 -5.87
N GLY A 373 -14.57 -18.12 -6.30
CA GLY A 373 -15.21 -16.94 -6.89
C GLY A 373 -15.92 -16.02 -5.90
N LEU A 374 -15.56 -16.10 -4.61
CA LEU A 374 -15.94 -15.14 -3.57
C LEU A 374 -14.79 -14.15 -3.34
N THR A 375 -15.13 -12.87 -3.18
CA THR A 375 -14.17 -11.83 -2.80
C THR A 375 -13.87 -11.94 -1.32
N VAL A 376 -12.60 -11.93 -0.94
CA VAL A 376 -12.16 -11.93 0.44
C VAL A 376 -11.45 -10.61 0.71
N GLU A 377 -11.93 -9.86 1.69
CA GLU A 377 -11.35 -8.59 2.13
C GLU A 377 -10.82 -8.74 3.56
N LEU A 378 -9.65 -8.17 3.82
CA LEU A 378 -8.99 -8.20 5.12
C LEU A 378 -8.94 -6.81 5.75
N TYR A 379 -9.21 -6.72 7.05
CA TYR A 379 -9.30 -5.47 7.80
C TYR A 379 -8.54 -5.51 9.13
N GLU A 380 -7.94 -4.38 9.49
CA GLU A 380 -7.45 -4.06 10.83
C GLU A 380 -8.40 -3.04 11.45
N GLY A 381 -9.30 -3.50 12.32
CA GLY A 381 -10.39 -2.66 12.83
C GLY A 381 -11.30 -2.18 11.69
N ALA A 382 -11.27 -0.87 11.39
CA ALA A 382 -12.01 -0.27 10.27
C ALA A 382 -11.14 -0.05 9.01
N THR A 383 -9.83 -0.25 9.11
CA THR A 383 -8.88 -0.02 8.02
C THR A 383 -8.82 -1.22 7.11
N PHE A 384 -9.12 -1.02 5.83
CA PHE A 384 -8.92 -2.04 4.79
C PHE A 384 -7.42 -2.31 4.59
N LEU A 385 -7.05 -3.58 4.51
CA LEU A 385 -5.66 -4.02 4.33
C LEU A 385 -5.39 -4.61 2.95
N SER A 386 -6.22 -5.54 2.47
CA SER A 386 -6.04 -6.21 1.18
C SER A 386 -7.30 -6.95 0.75
N SER A 387 -7.37 -7.31 -0.53
CA SER A 387 -8.42 -8.17 -1.07
C SER A 387 -7.90 -9.08 -2.17
N ASP A 388 -8.56 -10.21 -2.36
CA ASP A 388 -8.37 -11.11 -3.50
C ASP A 388 -9.67 -11.91 -3.74
N VAL A 389 -9.78 -12.54 -4.90
CA VAL A 389 -10.90 -13.43 -5.21
C VAL A 389 -10.43 -14.87 -5.07
N SER A 390 -11.19 -15.67 -4.31
CA SER A 390 -10.90 -17.10 -4.15
C SER A 390 -10.82 -17.81 -5.51
N ASN A 391 -9.68 -18.43 -5.79
CA ASN A 391 -9.43 -19.16 -7.03
C ASN A 391 -10.19 -20.49 -7.07
N SER A 392 -9.99 -21.32 -8.09
CA SER A 392 -10.65 -22.64 -8.23
C SER A 392 -10.37 -23.60 -7.07
N SER A 393 -9.27 -23.41 -6.35
CA SER A 393 -8.94 -24.18 -5.14
C SER A 393 -9.46 -23.51 -3.86
N GLY A 394 -10.21 -22.42 -3.97
CA GLY A 394 -10.82 -21.66 -2.87
C GLY A 394 -9.85 -20.74 -2.13
N TYR A 395 -8.62 -20.58 -2.65
CA TYR A 395 -7.58 -19.77 -2.04
C TYR A 395 -7.69 -18.33 -2.50
N ALA A 396 -7.68 -17.40 -1.55
CA ALA A 396 -7.45 -15.97 -1.76
C ALA A 396 -6.12 -15.59 -1.10
N LEU A 397 -5.22 -14.92 -1.84
CA LEU A 397 -3.92 -14.47 -1.34
C LEU A 397 -4.02 -13.03 -0.82
N LEU A 398 -3.81 -12.84 0.48
CA LEU A 398 -4.03 -11.55 1.15
C LEU A 398 -2.74 -11.08 1.82
N GLY A 399 -2.38 -9.81 1.60
CA GLY A 399 -1.39 -9.11 2.43
C GLY A 399 -1.99 -8.79 3.80
N ALA A 400 -1.28 -9.12 4.86
CA ALA A 400 -1.76 -9.11 6.22
C ALA A 400 -0.72 -8.53 7.18
N LYS A 401 -1.19 -7.82 8.20
CA LYS A 401 -0.37 -7.45 9.35
C LYS A 401 -0.43 -8.53 10.42
N LEU A 402 0.59 -8.58 11.27
CA LEU A 402 0.54 -9.41 12.46
C LEU A 402 -0.53 -8.88 13.44
N GLY A 403 -1.23 -9.78 14.11
CA GLY A 403 -2.27 -9.47 15.09
C GLY A 403 -3.66 -9.99 14.71
N SER A 404 -4.67 -9.47 15.40
CA SER A 404 -6.07 -9.83 15.16
C SER A 404 -6.66 -9.00 14.03
N LEU A 405 -7.15 -9.69 13.00
CA LEU A 405 -7.74 -9.10 11.80
C LEU A 405 -9.17 -9.59 11.60
N THR A 406 -9.93 -8.87 10.79
CA THR A 406 -11.27 -9.28 10.37
C THR A 406 -11.26 -9.62 8.89
N VAL A 407 -11.73 -10.81 8.56
CA VAL A 407 -11.99 -11.25 7.19
C VAL A 407 -13.46 -11.04 6.88
N LYS A 408 -13.74 -10.39 5.75
CA LYS A 408 -15.08 -10.28 5.16
C LYS A 408 -15.11 -11.04 3.85
N VAL A 409 -15.97 -12.04 3.76
CA VAL A 409 -16.22 -12.77 2.52
C VAL A 409 -17.45 -12.16 1.86
N LYS A 410 -17.34 -11.87 0.56
CA LYS A 410 -18.34 -11.16 -0.21
C LYS A 410 -18.71 -11.88 -1.50
N TYR A 411 -19.97 -11.70 -1.89
CA TYR A 411 -20.47 -12.02 -3.22
C TYR A 411 -21.05 -10.75 -3.85
N GLY A 412 -20.39 -10.23 -4.88
CA GLY A 412 -20.63 -8.86 -5.33
C GLY A 412 -20.36 -7.87 -4.19
N ASP A 413 -21.29 -6.96 -3.94
CA ASP A 413 -21.17 -5.96 -2.87
C ASP A 413 -21.63 -6.46 -1.49
N TYR A 414 -22.15 -7.68 -1.41
CA TYR A 414 -22.78 -8.19 -0.20
C TYR A 414 -21.81 -9.01 0.65
N VAL A 415 -21.66 -8.65 1.93
CA VAL A 415 -20.93 -9.45 2.92
C VAL A 415 -21.78 -10.67 3.28
N VAL A 416 -21.27 -11.86 2.96
CA VAL A 416 -21.94 -13.15 3.22
C VAL A 416 -21.41 -13.85 4.46
N GLN A 417 -20.18 -13.54 4.88
CA GLN A 417 -19.56 -14.03 6.10
C GLN A 417 -18.59 -12.98 6.63
N GLU A 418 -18.50 -12.85 7.95
CA GLU A 418 -17.49 -12.05 8.63
C GLU A 418 -16.90 -12.89 9.77
N GLU A 419 -15.57 -12.92 9.88
CA GLU A 419 -14.87 -13.72 10.89
C GLU A 419 -13.59 -13.02 11.37
N SER A 420 -13.25 -13.17 12.65
CA SER A 420 -11.98 -12.69 13.19
C SER A 420 -10.92 -13.78 13.11
N ILE A 421 -9.74 -13.42 12.62
CA ILE A 421 -8.59 -14.30 12.51
C ILE A 421 -7.40 -13.70 13.27
N THR A 422 -6.40 -14.52 13.56
CA THR A 422 -5.12 -14.08 14.13
C THR A 422 -3.98 -14.46 13.21
N VAL A 423 -3.20 -13.47 12.81
CA VAL A 423 -1.97 -13.63 12.04
C VAL A 423 -0.78 -13.44 12.99
N SER A 424 0.18 -14.32 12.90
CA SER A 424 1.36 -14.44 13.75
C SER A 424 2.55 -14.84 12.89
N GLU A 425 3.76 -14.78 13.44
CA GLU A 425 4.95 -15.19 12.70
C GLU A 425 4.92 -16.69 12.34
N ASP A 426 4.30 -17.52 13.18
CA ASP A 426 4.21 -18.98 12.98
C ASP A 426 3.32 -19.37 11.79
N ASN A 427 2.36 -18.52 11.41
CA ASN A 427 1.47 -18.75 10.27
C ASN A 427 1.68 -17.73 9.13
N ALA A 428 2.78 -16.98 9.16
CA ALA A 428 3.23 -16.12 8.07
C ALA A 428 3.47 -16.94 6.80
N GLY A 429 2.81 -16.58 5.71
CA GLY A 429 2.80 -17.34 4.45
C GLY A 429 1.98 -18.65 4.50
N GLY A 430 1.29 -18.91 5.61
CA GLY A 430 0.46 -20.09 5.82
C GLY A 430 -0.97 -19.92 5.30
N SER A 431 -1.77 -20.97 5.49
CA SER A 431 -3.19 -21.00 5.12
C SER A 431 -4.11 -20.98 6.34
N ILE A 432 -5.17 -20.17 6.27
CA ILE A 432 -6.25 -20.08 7.24
C ILE A 432 -7.53 -20.55 6.58
N GLU A 433 -8.17 -21.56 7.16
CA GLU A 433 -9.43 -22.10 6.66
C GLU A 433 -10.61 -21.37 7.30
N ILE A 434 -11.54 -20.90 6.46
CA ILE A 434 -12.82 -20.31 6.87
C ILE A 434 -13.93 -21.21 6.38
N THR A 435 -14.71 -21.76 7.32
CA THR A 435 -15.92 -22.54 7.03
C THR A 435 -17.13 -21.63 7.03
N LEU A 436 -17.72 -21.44 5.86
CA LEU A 436 -18.91 -20.63 5.65
C LEU A 436 -20.13 -21.26 6.35
N GLY A 437 -21.05 -20.42 6.84
CA GLY A 437 -22.30 -20.87 7.45
C GLY A 437 -23.35 -21.42 6.48
N PHE A 438 -22.98 -21.70 5.23
CA PHE A 438 -23.86 -22.12 4.14
C PHE A 438 -23.13 -22.95 3.08
N ASP A 439 -23.90 -23.70 2.28
CA ASP A 439 -23.36 -24.57 1.23
C ASP A 439 -23.38 -23.98 -0.17
N LEU A 440 -24.31 -23.05 -0.44
CA LEU A 440 -24.48 -22.40 -1.73
C LEU A 440 -25.11 -21.01 -1.54
N ILE A 441 -24.96 -20.15 -2.56
CA ILE A 441 -25.53 -18.80 -2.56
C ILE A 441 -26.73 -18.77 -3.51
N ILE A 442 -27.79 -18.09 -3.10
CA ILE A 442 -28.95 -17.79 -3.94
C ILE A 442 -29.18 -16.28 -3.97
N VAL A 443 -29.05 -15.66 -5.14
CA VAL A 443 -29.43 -14.26 -5.33
C VAL A 443 -30.87 -14.21 -5.84
N SER A 444 -31.74 -13.46 -5.16
CA SER A 444 -33.12 -13.28 -5.54
C SER A 444 -33.47 -11.81 -5.69
N SER A 445 -34.17 -11.47 -6.77
CA SER A 445 -34.73 -10.13 -6.97
C SER A 445 -35.96 -9.85 -6.11
N VAL A 446 -36.43 -10.82 -5.31
CA VAL A 446 -37.62 -10.69 -4.48
C VAL A 446 -37.34 -11.08 -3.04
N GLU A 447 -37.91 -10.32 -2.11
CA GLU A 447 -37.76 -10.54 -0.68
C GLU A 447 -38.17 -11.96 -0.25
N VAL A 448 -37.30 -12.59 0.54
CA VAL A 448 -37.61 -13.80 1.30
C VAL A 448 -38.46 -13.39 2.49
N THR A 449 -39.67 -13.94 2.59
CA THR A 449 -40.51 -13.67 3.76
C THR A 449 -39.89 -14.34 4.97
N GLN A 450 -39.20 -13.58 5.84
CA GLN A 450 -38.81 -14.11 7.14
C GLN A 450 -40.07 -14.47 7.91
N SER A 451 -40.15 -15.73 8.32
CA SER A 451 -40.98 -16.11 9.46
C SER A 451 -40.24 -15.63 10.71
N ASN A 452 -40.42 -14.40 11.17
CA ASN A 452 -40.34 -14.14 12.61
C ASN A 452 -40.96 -12.83 13.11
N ARG A 453 -41.90 -13.04 14.04
CA ARG A 453 -42.03 -12.42 15.38
C ARG A 453 -42.08 -10.90 15.53
N ASP A 454 -43.26 -10.50 16.02
CA ASP A 454 -43.43 -9.56 17.14
C ASP A 454 -43.21 -8.05 16.90
N ILE A 455 -43.34 -7.56 15.67
CA ILE A 455 -43.58 -6.11 15.43
C ILE A 455 -44.86 -5.65 16.18
N ILE A 456 -45.80 -6.57 16.39
CA ILE A 456 -47.09 -6.33 17.06
C ILE A 456 -46.90 -6.04 18.55
N LEU A 457 -45.90 -6.62 19.23
CA LEU A 457 -45.68 -6.38 20.66
C LEU A 457 -45.20 -4.94 20.94
N TYR A 458 -44.36 -4.38 20.07
CA TYR A 458 -43.84 -3.01 20.22
C TYR A 458 -44.90 -1.94 19.95
N LEU A 459 -45.80 -2.17 18.98
CA LEU A 459 -46.94 -1.29 18.72
C LEU A 459 -47.95 -1.29 19.89
N CYS A 460 -48.17 -2.43 20.54
CA CYS A 460 -49.03 -2.51 21.73
C CYS A 460 -48.44 -1.80 22.96
N LEU A 461 -47.11 -1.72 23.09
CA LEU A 461 -46.43 -1.05 24.21
C LEU A 461 -46.27 0.48 24.03
N ALA A 462 -46.37 1.01 22.81
CA ALA A 462 -46.19 2.44 22.54
C ALA A 462 -47.47 3.28 22.75
N ILE A 463 -48.65 2.68 22.62
CA ILE A 463 -49.95 3.37 22.71
C ILE A 463 -50.23 3.96 24.12
N PRO A 464 -49.85 3.33 25.25
CA PRO A 464 -50.04 3.91 26.58
C PRO A 464 -49.19 5.17 26.83
N PHE A 465 -48.01 5.30 26.20
CA PHE A 465 -47.09 6.40 26.44
C PHE A 465 -47.51 7.71 25.76
N VAL A 466 -48.17 7.65 24.60
CA VAL A 466 -48.66 8.84 23.88
C VAL A 466 -49.85 9.50 24.59
N LEU A 467 -50.61 8.74 25.39
CA LEU A 467 -51.79 9.24 26.10
C LEU A 467 -51.46 9.91 27.46
N LEU A 468 -50.24 9.73 27.98
CA LEU A 468 -49.78 10.35 29.24
C LEU A 468 -49.27 11.80 29.06
N GLY A 469 -49.18 12.31 27.83
CA GLY A 469 -48.64 13.64 27.52
C GLY A 469 -49.59 14.83 27.73
N PHE A 470 -50.89 14.61 27.96
CA PHE A 470 -51.85 15.71 28.06
C PHE A 470 -52.08 16.17 29.52
N LYS A 471 -51.37 17.22 29.93
CA LYS A 471 -51.61 17.91 31.20
C LYS A 471 -52.93 18.73 31.17
N ARG A 472 -53.84 18.34 32.07
CA ARG A 472 -54.73 19.18 32.94
C ARG A 472 -55.89 19.97 32.29
N ARG A 473 -57.15 19.59 32.57
CA ARG A 473 -58.02 20.08 33.70
C ARG A 473 -59.53 19.79 33.45
N LYS A 474 -60.19 19.37 34.56
CA LYS A 474 -61.64 19.21 34.85
C LYS A 474 -62.25 17.81 34.59
N SER A 475 -62.75 17.23 35.69
CA SER A 475 -63.30 15.86 35.86
C SER A 475 -62.33 14.72 35.51
N ILE A 476 -61.44 14.38 36.45
CA ILE A 476 -60.49 13.25 36.31
C ILE A 476 -61.24 11.93 36.07
N GLN A 477 -62.39 11.72 36.70
CA GLN A 477 -63.14 10.47 36.54
C GLN A 477 -63.68 10.26 35.12
N THR A 478 -64.23 11.29 34.47
CA THR A 478 -64.79 11.14 33.12
C THR A 478 -63.70 10.94 32.07
N TRP A 479 -62.59 11.68 32.18
CA TRP A 479 -61.46 11.54 31.26
C TRP A 479 -60.73 10.22 31.43
N VAL A 480 -60.52 9.77 32.68
CA VAL A 480 -59.93 8.45 32.94
C VAL A 480 -60.84 7.35 32.37
N ALA A 481 -62.16 7.43 32.54
CA ALA A 481 -63.08 6.46 31.99
C ALA A 481 -63.06 6.43 30.44
N ILE A 482 -63.01 7.59 29.78
CA ILE A 482 -62.93 7.67 28.31
C ILE A 482 -61.59 7.11 27.80
N VAL A 483 -60.47 7.50 28.42
CA VAL A 483 -59.15 6.99 28.04
C VAL A 483 -59.06 5.48 28.28
N LEU A 484 -59.54 4.98 29.41
CA LEU A 484 -59.55 3.55 29.72
C LEU A 484 -60.45 2.78 28.75
N ALA A 485 -61.61 3.32 28.37
CA ALA A 485 -62.49 2.73 27.37
C ALA A 485 -61.84 2.68 25.98
N ILE A 486 -61.14 3.75 25.55
CA ILE A 486 -60.40 3.76 24.28
C ILE A 486 -59.25 2.74 24.32
N VAL A 487 -58.49 2.69 25.41
CA VAL A 487 -57.38 1.75 25.57
C VAL A 487 -57.88 0.31 25.56
N ILE A 488 -58.95 -0.01 26.29
CA ILE A 488 -59.56 -1.36 26.29
C ILE A 488 -60.12 -1.69 24.90
N THR A 489 -60.77 -0.72 24.25
CA THR A 489 -61.33 -0.93 22.89
C THR A 489 -60.22 -1.25 21.90
N ILE A 490 -59.10 -0.52 21.93
CA ILE A 490 -57.93 -0.81 21.08
C ILE A 490 -57.29 -2.14 21.47
N ALA A 491 -57.13 -2.40 22.77
CA ALA A 491 -56.53 -3.62 23.30
C ALA A 491 -57.36 -4.88 23.00
N VAL A 492 -58.66 -4.75 22.73
CA VAL A 492 -59.52 -5.86 22.30
C VAL A 492 -59.69 -5.89 20.79
N ALA A 493 -59.89 -4.73 20.14
CA ALA A 493 -60.11 -4.64 18.70
C ALA A 493 -58.87 -4.98 17.89
N VAL A 494 -57.66 -4.60 18.35
CA VAL A 494 -56.42 -4.90 17.62
C VAL A 494 -56.13 -6.42 17.63
N PRO A 495 -56.18 -7.15 18.75
CA PRO A 495 -56.01 -8.59 18.73
C PRO A 495 -57.09 -9.31 17.92
N ILE A 496 -58.35 -8.88 18.00
CA ILE A 496 -59.43 -9.46 17.19
C ILE A 496 -59.21 -9.17 15.70
N TYR A 497 -58.86 -7.94 15.34
CA TYR A 497 -58.57 -7.58 13.94
C TYR A 497 -57.38 -8.36 13.41
N VAL A 498 -56.30 -8.50 14.17
CA VAL A 498 -55.12 -9.29 13.81
C VAL A 498 -55.48 -10.78 13.71
N TRP A 499 -56.28 -11.31 14.62
CA TRP A 499 -56.75 -12.70 14.58
C TRP A 499 -57.63 -12.96 13.34
N VAL A 500 -58.57 -12.06 13.04
CA VAL A 500 -59.42 -12.12 11.83
C VAL A 500 -58.57 -11.94 10.58
N ALA A 501 -57.64 -11.00 10.54
CA ALA A 501 -56.73 -10.80 9.41
C ALA A 501 -55.80 -12.00 9.22
N HIS A 502 -55.37 -12.66 10.28
CA HIS A 502 -54.57 -13.89 10.20
C HIS A 502 -55.39 -15.08 9.67
N MET A 503 -56.67 -15.17 10.04
CA MET A 503 -57.58 -16.21 9.53
C MET A 503 -58.12 -15.93 8.13
N THR A 504 -58.22 -14.66 7.73
CA THR A 504 -58.79 -14.26 6.42
C THR A 504 -57.72 -13.85 5.41
N ALA A 505 -56.46 -13.66 5.82
CA ALA A 505 -55.34 -13.55 4.90
C ALA A 505 -55.29 -14.84 4.07
N PRO A 506 -55.32 -14.76 2.73
CA PRO A 506 -55.06 -15.93 1.92
C PRO A 506 -53.67 -16.44 2.28
N GLY A 507 -53.60 -17.62 2.89
CA GLY A 507 -52.33 -18.31 3.04
C GLY A 507 -51.71 -18.43 1.65
N GLU A 508 -50.41 -18.15 1.53
CA GLU A 508 -49.67 -18.48 0.30
C GLU A 508 -49.77 -20.00 0.10
N ALA A 509 -50.78 -20.45 -0.64
CA ALA A 509 -50.96 -21.85 -0.91
C ALA A 509 -49.85 -22.25 -1.89
N PHE A 510 -48.83 -22.97 -1.39
CA PHE A 510 -47.84 -23.60 -2.24
C PHE A 510 -48.57 -24.54 -3.20
N ARG A 511 -48.47 -24.25 -4.50
CA ARG A 511 -49.10 -25.03 -5.57
C ARG A 511 -48.03 -25.41 -6.58
N PRO A 512 -48.21 -26.55 -7.29
CA PRO A 512 -47.32 -26.89 -8.39
C PRO A 512 -47.23 -25.72 -9.37
N THR A 513 -46.00 -25.34 -9.72
CA THR A 513 -45.69 -24.29 -10.68
C THR A 513 -44.73 -24.83 -11.75
N LYS A 514 -44.41 -23.99 -12.73
CA LYS A 514 -43.47 -24.33 -13.79
C LYS A 514 -42.15 -23.62 -13.55
N LEU A 515 -41.08 -24.39 -13.41
CA LEU A 515 -39.73 -23.88 -13.24
C LEU A 515 -38.94 -24.06 -14.54
N ALA A 516 -38.04 -23.13 -14.83
CA ALA A 516 -37.13 -23.21 -15.97
C ALA A 516 -35.73 -22.75 -15.55
N ILE A 517 -34.70 -23.49 -15.96
CA ILE A 517 -33.32 -23.01 -15.89
C ILE A 517 -33.08 -22.26 -17.20
N LEU A 518 -32.82 -20.96 -17.10
CA LEU A 518 -32.67 -20.06 -18.24
C LEU A 518 -31.26 -20.05 -18.80
N ASP A 519 -30.28 -20.14 -17.91
CA ASP A 519 -28.87 -20.08 -18.25
C ASP A 519 -28.04 -20.84 -17.21
N TYR A 520 -26.85 -21.25 -17.62
CA TYR A 520 -25.86 -21.88 -16.74
C TYR A 520 -24.44 -21.60 -17.19
N SER A 521 -23.50 -21.58 -16.24
CA SER A 521 -22.07 -21.47 -16.50
C SER A 521 -21.30 -22.49 -15.66
N MET A 522 -20.41 -23.23 -16.31
CA MET A 522 -19.47 -24.16 -15.67
C MET A 522 -18.13 -23.45 -15.49
N LEU A 523 -17.91 -22.89 -14.30
CA LEU A 523 -16.66 -22.25 -13.91
C LEU A 523 -15.77 -23.27 -13.19
N PRO A 524 -14.43 -23.15 -13.20
CA PRO A 524 -13.57 -24.07 -12.45
C PRO A 524 -14.02 -24.25 -10.99
N ASN A 525 -14.44 -25.47 -10.63
CA ASN A 525 -14.98 -25.85 -9.33
C ASN A 525 -16.26 -25.10 -8.86
N ARG A 526 -17.03 -24.50 -9.78
CA ARG A 526 -18.27 -23.78 -9.49
C ARG A 526 -19.27 -23.87 -10.64
N ILE A 527 -20.55 -23.96 -10.29
CA ILE A 527 -21.65 -23.91 -11.25
C ILE A 527 -22.55 -22.73 -10.89
N ASP A 528 -22.78 -21.86 -11.86
CA ASP A 528 -23.76 -20.78 -11.76
C ASP A 528 -24.98 -21.11 -12.60
N LEU A 529 -26.17 -20.90 -12.03
CA LEU A 529 -27.44 -21.25 -12.66
C LEU A 529 -28.43 -20.10 -12.51
N THR A 530 -29.21 -19.81 -13.55
CA THR A 530 -30.36 -18.90 -13.45
C THR A 530 -31.66 -19.69 -13.48
N LEU A 531 -32.31 -19.84 -12.34
CA LEU A 531 -33.63 -20.46 -12.20
C LEU A 531 -34.73 -19.38 -12.29
N LYS A 532 -35.79 -19.63 -13.05
CA LYS A 532 -36.98 -18.78 -13.10
C LYS A 532 -38.25 -19.57 -12.83
N ASN A 533 -39.12 -19.01 -11.98
CA ASN A 533 -40.50 -19.49 -11.91
C ASN A 533 -41.31 -18.86 -13.04
N VAL A 534 -41.62 -19.65 -14.07
CA VAL A 534 -42.38 -19.24 -15.25
C VAL A 534 -43.87 -19.61 -15.15
N GLY A 535 -44.31 -20.16 -14.01
CA GLY A 535 -45.72 -20.42 -13.73
C GLY A 535 -46.39 -19.31 -12.91
N GLU A 536 -47.65 -19.53 -12.57
CA GLU A 536 -48.53 -18.53 -11.94
C GLU A 536 -48.56 -18.60 -10.41
N TYR A 537 -47.98 -19.65 -9.81
CA TYR A 537 -48.07 -19.91 -8.38
C TYR A 537 -46.70 -19.88 -7.69
N THR A 538 -46.72 -19.54 -6.40
CA THR A 538 -45.54 -19.63 -5.54
C THR A 538 -45.29 -21.09 -5.14
N ASP A 539 -44.04 -21.52 -5.24
CA ASP A 539 -43.53 -22.76 -4.65
C ASP A 539 -42.38 -22.42 -3.66
N ALA A 540 -41.78 -23.41 -3.02
CA ALA A 540 -40.52 -23.27 -2.29
C ALA A 540 -39.53 -24.32 -2.78
N LEU A 541 -38.23 -24.01 -2.74
CA LEU A 541 -37.20 -25.02 -3.05
C LEU A 541 -37.31 -26.20 -2.08
N HIS A 542 -37.03 -27.41 -2.58
CA HIS A 542 -37.02 -28.64 -1.80
C HIS A 542 -35.68 -29.35 -1.91
N SER A 543 -35.14 -29.49 -3.13
CA SER A 543 -33.81 -30.07 -3.31
C SER A 543 -33.15 -29.64 -4.61
N ILE A 544 -31.81 -29.66 -4.59
CA ILE A 544 -30.95 -29.49 -5.75
C ILE A 544 -30.05 -30.73 -5.83
N THR A 545 -30.01 -31.38 -6.99
CA THR A 545 -29.23 -32.60 -7.20
C THR A 545 -28.32 -32.43 -8.40
N ILE A 546 -27.05 -32.80 -8.26
CA ILE A 546 -26.08 -32.87 -9.36
C ILE A 546 -25.72 -34.33 -9.59
N LYS A 547 -25.87 -34.80 -10.84
CA LYS A 547 -25.66 -36.19 -11.22
C LYS A 547 -24.69 -36.34 -12.37
N LEU A 548 -23.99 -37.47 -12.40
CA LEU A 548 -23.26 -37.94 -13.57
C LEU A 548 -23.86 -39.28 -14.01
N GLY A 549 -24.61 -39.27 -15.11
CA GLY A 549 -25.42 -40.42 -15.50
C GLY A 549 -26.45 -40.78 -14.43
N ALA A 550 -26.33 -41.99 -13.86
CA ALA A 550 -27.23 -42.47 -12.80
C ALA A 550 -26.75 -42.12 -11.38
N GLU A 551 -25.48 -41.74 -11.21
CA GLU A 551 -24.87 -41.48 -9.92
C GLU A 551 -25.20 -40.07 -9.43
N THR A 552 -25.60 -39.94 -8.16
CA THR A 552 -25.79 -38.65 -7.50
C THR A 552 -24.46 -38.22 -6.88
N LEU A 553 -23.85 -37.17 -7.42
CA LEU A 553 -22.60 -36.63 -6.92
C LEU A 553 -22.82 -35.64 -5.78
N ARG A 554 -23.90 -34.84 -5.86
CA ARG A 554 -24.31 -33.91 -4.80
C ARG A 554 -25.81 -33.89 -4.63
N TYR A 555 -26.24 -33.74 -3.39
CA TYR A 555 -27.64 -33.64 -3.00
C TYR A 555 -27.76 -32.61 -1.88
N TYR A 556 -28.45 -31.51 -2.18
CA TYR A 556 -28.84 -30.49 -1.21
C TYR A 556 -30.33 -30.67 -0.94
N ASP A 557 -30.68 -30.89 0.33
CA ASP A 557 -32.04 -31.10 0.79
C ASP A 557 -32.66 -29.80 1.35
N ASP A 558 -33.87 -29.90 1.88
CA ASP A 558 -34.61 -28.75 2.39
C ASP A 558 -34.01 -28.15 3.68
N SER A 559 -33.12 -28.89 4.35
CA SER A 559 -32.42 -28.47 5.56
C SER A 559 -31.07 -27.81 5.30
N THR A 560 -30.52 -27.99 4.09
CA THR A 560 -29.24 -27.41 3.67
C THR A 560 -29.26 -25.90 3.85
N MET A 561 -28.29 -25.36 4.58
CA MET A 561 -28.18 -23.91 4.81
C MET A 561 -27.67 -23.22 3.55
N VAL A 562 -28.35 -22.15 3.14
CA VAL A 562 -28.00 -21.36 1.95
C VAL A 562 -27.96 -19.88 2.31
N ALA A 563 -26.99 -19.14 1.75
CA ALA A 563 -26.97 -17.69 1.86
C ALA A 563 -27.89 -17.11 0.78
N VAL A 564 -28.96 -16.44 1.20
CA VAL A 564 -29.90 -15.79 0.29
C VAL A 564 -29.65 -14.30 0.29
N ILE A 565 -29.30 -13.77 -0.89
CA ILE A 565 -29.07 -12.36 -1.14
C ILE A 565 -30.34 -11.76 -1.74
N THR A 566 -30.86 -10.72 -1.11
CA THR A 566 -32.07 -10.00 -1.51
C THR A 566 -31.82 -8.49 -1.44
N PRO A 567 -32.73 -7.64 -1.97
CA PRO A 567 -32.60 -6.18 -1.81
C PRO A 567 -32.51 -5.69 -0.36
N SER A 568 -33.05 -6.46 0.60
CA SER A 568 -32.94 -6.15 2.04
C SER A 568 -31.64 -6.62 2.71
N GLY A 569 -30.81 -7.39 2.01
CA GLY A 569 -29.51 -7.88 2.49
C GLY A 569 -29.33 -9.39 2.36
N VAL A 570 -28.34 -9.92 3.10
CA VAL A 570 -27.98 -11.35 3.13
C VAL A 570 -28.60 -12.02 4.34
N THR A 571 -29.19 -13.20 4.14
CA THR A 571 -29.69 -14.04 5.24
C THR A 571 -29.39 -15.51 4.99
N ASN A 572 -28.93 -16.21 6.01
CA ASN A 572 -28.73 -17.67 5.94
C ASN A 572 -30.03 -18.37 6.36
N VAL A 573 -30.61 -19.16 5.46
CA VAL A 573 -31.83 -19.92 5.72
C VAL A 573 -31.71 -21.35 5.17
N PRO A 574 -32.48 -22.32 5.68
CA PRO A 574 -32.61 -23.62 5.02
C PRO A 574 -33.14 -23.45 3.59
N LEU A 575 -32.64 -24.25 2.65
CA LEU A 575 -33.05 -24.28 1.24
C LEU A 575 -34.58 -24.37 1.11
N GLY A 576 -35.21 -25.15 1.99
CA GLY A 576 -36.65 -25.34 2.10
C GLY A 576 -37.48 -24.08 2.32
N ASN A 577 -36.85 -22.98 2.76
CA ASN A 577 -37.50 -21.71 3.07
C ASN A 577 -37.40 -20.70 1.93
N VAL A 578 -36.64 -21.01 0.88
CA VAL A 578 -36.48 -20.14 -0.29
C VAL A 578 -37.73 -20.24 -1.16
N LYS A 579 -38.55 -19.19 -1.12
CA LYS A 579 -39.80 -19.11 -1.88
C LYS A 579 -39.52 -18.73 -3.33
N LEU A 580 -40.05 -19.54 -4.24
CA LEU A 580 -40.02 -19.36 -5.69
C LEU A 580 -41.29 -18.62 -6.14
N LYS A 581 -41.25 -17.28 -6.14
CA LYS A 581 -42.39 -16.43 -6.50
C LYS A 581 -42.60 -16.39 -8.03
N PRO A 582 -43.85 -16.28 -8.52
CA PRO A 582 -44.14 -16.17 -9.95
C PRO A 582 -43.35 -15.05 -10.63
N GLY A 583 -42.73 -15.36 -11.77
CA GLY A 583 -41.98 -14.39 -12.59
C GLY A 583 -40.58 -14.04 -12.05
N ALA A 584 -40.24 -14.41 -10.82
CA ALA A 584 -38.95 -14.13 -10.21
C ALA A 584 -37.84 -15.03 -10.77
N ALA A 585 -36.64 -14.46 -10.87
CA ALA A 585 -35.42 -15.17 -11.22
C ALA A 585 -34.50 -15.30 -9.99
N TYR A 586 -33.75 -16.39 -9.96
CA TYR A 586 -32.86 -16.78 -8.88
C TYR A 586 -31.53 -17.21 -9.48
N GLU A 587 -30.47 -16.51 -9.14
CA GLU A 587 -29.11 -16.95 -9.44
C GLU A 587 -28.69 -17.93 -8.33
N ILE A 588 -28.21 -19.11 -8.70
CA ILE A 588 -27.78 -20.14 -7.76
C ILE A 588 -26.32 -20.44 -8.05
N VAL A 589 -25.47 -20.19 -7.07
CA VAL A 589 -24.01 -20.38 -7.15
C VAL A 589 -23.65 -21.58 -6.29
N VAL A 590 -23.20 -22.65 -6.93
CA VAL A 590 -22.92 -23.94 -6.29
C VAL A 590 -21.42 -24.28 -6.40
N PRO A 591 -20.70 -24.43 -5.27
CA PRO A 591 -19.35 -24.96 -5.30
C PRO A 591 -19.38 -26.44 -5.71
N PHE A 592 -18.75 -26.78 -6.83
CA PHE A 592 -18.78 -28.13 -7.36
C PHE A 592 -17.57 -28.42 -8.23
N GLU A 593 -16.75 -29.37 -7.80
CA GLU A 593 -15.64 -29.90 -8.59
C GLU A 593 -16.16 -30.78 -9.73
N TRP A 594 -15.82 -30.42 -10.96
CA TRP A 594 -16.21 -31.13 -12.17
C TRP A 594 -15.01 -31.49 -13.03
N THR A 595 -15.15 -32.59 -13.76
CA THR A 595 -14.17 -33.05 -14.75
C THR A 595 -14.63 -32.68 -16.16
N ALA A 596 -13.72 -32.10 -16.95
CA ALA A 596 -13.96 -31.71 -18.35
C ALA A 596 -14.32 -32.91 -19.25
N GLY A 597 -15.13 -32.67 -20.28
CA GLY A 597 -15.60 -33.70 -21.21
C GLY A 597 -16.75 -34.58 -20.70
N TYR A 598 -17.30 -34.29 -19.52
CA TYR A 598 -18.47 -34.98 -18.99
C TYR A 598 -19.73 -34.11 -19.09
N THR A 599 -20.89 -34.76 -19.08
CA THR A 599 -22.20 -34.08 -19.00
C THR A 599 -22.84 -34.39 -17.67
N TYR A 600 -23.10 -33.34 -16.90
CA TYR A 600 -23.75 -33.43 -15.59
C TYR A 600 -25.23 -33.07 -15.73
N THR A 601 -26.09 -33.78 -15.00
CA THR A 601 -27.52 -33.44 -14.93
C THR A 601 -27.79 -32.72 -13.61
N ILE A 602 -28.29 -31.49 -13.71
CA ILE A 602 -28.72 -30.70 -12.57
C ILE A 602 -30.24 -30.76 -12.50
N LYS A 603 -30.78 -31.16 -11.35
CA LYS A 603 -32.22 -31.24 -11.09
C LYS A 603 -32.58 -30.39 -9.89
N ILE A 604 -33.54 -29.49 -10.07
CA ILE A 604 -34.07 -28.61 -9.02
C ILE A 604 -35.55 -28.98 -8.81
N LEU A 605 -35.91 -29.28 -7.57
CA LEU A 605 -37.26 -29.67 -7.17
C LEU A 605 -37.85 -28.64 -6.20
N GLY A 606 -39.12 -28.28 -6.41
CA GLY A 606 -39.92 -27.52 -5.47
C GLY A 606 -40.78 -28.41 -4.57
N LYS A 607 -41.20 -27.89 -3.41
CA LYS A 607 -42.01 -28.62 -2.41
C LYS A 607 -43.38 -29.03 -2.94
N ALA A 608 -43.94 -28.29 -3.89
CA ALA A 608 -45.19 -28.63 -4.56
C ALA A 608 -45.00 -29.53 -5.80
N ASN A 609 -43.88 -30.28 -5.88
CA ASN A 609 -43.51 -31.16 -6.99
C ASN A 609 -43.24 -30.44 -8.33
N SER A 610 -42.96 -29.14 -8.30
CA SER A 610 -42.42 -28.42 -9.46
C SER A 610 -40.99 -28.89 -9.75
N MET A 611 -40.58 -28.93 -11.02
CA MET A 611 -39.26 -29.45 -11.38
C MET A 611 -38.66 -28.68 -12.55
N ALA A 612 -37.37 -28.38 -12.45
CA ALA A 612 -36.52 -27.97 -13.57
C ALA A 612 -35.30 -28.88 -13.65
N GLN A 613 -34.87 -29.18 -14.87
CA GLN A 613 -33.70 -30.01 -15.13
C GLN A 613 -32.94 -29.46 -16.34
N VAL A 614 -31.61 -29.53 -16.28
CA VAL A 614 -30.72 -29.21 -17.39
C VAL A 614 -29.57 -30.21 -17.42
N ASN A 615 -29.06 -30.49 -18.62
CA ASN A 615 -27.80 -31.20 -18.80
C ASN A 615 -26.73 -30.15 -19.12
N VAL A 616 -25.74 -30.02 -18.25
CA VAL A 616 -24.63 -29.09 -18.41
C VAL A 616 -23.41 -29.86 -18.89
N ALA A 617 -22.85 -29.46 -20.03
CA ALA A 617 -21.61 -30.01 -20.55
C ALA A 617 -20.45 -29.14 -20.08
N SER A 618 -19.40 -29.79 -19.57
CA SER A 618 -18.15 -29.16 -19.13
C SER A 618 -17.15 -28.95 -20.26
#